data_AF-A0A924W7V2-F1
#
_entry.id   AF-A0A924W7V2-F1
#
_cell.length_a   1.000
_cell.length_b   1.000
_cell.length_c   1.000
_cell.angle_alpha   90.00
_cell.angle_beta   90.00
_cell.angle_gamma   90.00
#
_symmetry.space_group_name_H-M   'P 1'
#
loop_
_entity.id
_entity.type
_entity.pdbx_description
1 polymer ?
#
loop_
_entity_poly.entity_id
_entity_poly.type
_entity_poly.pdbx_seq_one_letter_code
_entity_poly.pdbx_strand_id
1 'polypeptide(L)'
;RPALEQQFKNKTVDRILGYADQIIKTEIEAGTRALTEDPSTGLRKLPENWVTTRPDFSKISQRVVEWVAQKTKPDATRPGITIDPPEVKTEDAQFLTAADMAALPGVGGSMRLRGSVREPFAEYVLSVRELNPKSTLTLQAGVPFEEPTRDSMGNVYYTFVLETRAESTPSSVAEARSLLVKDWKRLQAYKSLSERDAEALRLKGIAEGISSLDAKPAPEPGKPAPVSGFKSNVNVTRAALSPSNPDTDLPIFRDAVFAAASKLDPTRDVSDTEAASRTFVVLLPQRLGLAVGVVKALSPLTVEGFRQQEANIARRIQSDELTDTKENPFTVERLRQRLNVKSPNEKFDATEG
;
A
#
# COMPACT_ATOMS: atom_id res chain seq x y z
N ARG A 1 -4.46 38.95 23.15
CA ARG A 1 -5.81 38.97 22.55
C ARG A 1 -5.96 37.92 21.44
N PRO A 2 -5.09 37.85 20.41
CA PRO A 2 -5.22 36.85 19.33
C PRO A 2 -5.21 35.39 19.80
N ALA A 3 -4.35 35.06 20.77
CA ALA A 3 -4.27 33.70 21.32
C ALA A 3 -5.56 33.27 22.05
N LEU A 4 -6.22 34.18 22.77
CA LEU A 4 -7.48 33.89 23.46
C LEU A 4 -8.61 33.66 22.44
N GLU A 5 -8.71 34.52 21.43
CA GLU A 5 -9.69 34.35 20.34
C GLU A 5 -9.50 33.02 19.61
N GLN A 6 -8.26 32.63 19.32
CA GLN A 6 -7.96 31.34 18.71
C GLN A 6 -8.37 30.17 19.63
N GLN A 7 -8.09 30.25 20.93
CA GLN A 7 -8.54 29.24 21.89
C GLN A 7 -10.07 29.13 21.96
N PHE A 8 -10.79 30.25 21.94
CA PHE A 8 -12.25 30.24 21.91
C PHE A 8 -12.80 29.65 20.61
N LYS A 9 -12.18 29.96 19.47
CA LYS A 9 -12.53 29.35 18.17
C LYS A 9 -12.33 27.84 18.20
N ASN A 10 -11.16 27.37 18.62
CA ASN A 10 -10.86 25.94 18.71
C ASN A 10 -11.85 25.22 19.64
N LYS A 11 -12.10 25.75 20.84
CA LYS A 11 -13.11 25.17 21.77
C LYS A 11 -14.51 25.13 21.17
N THR A 12 -14.87 26.14 20.37
CA THR A 12 -16.19 26.18 19.71
C THR A 12 -16.27 25.12 18.61
N VAL A 13 -15.22 24.97 17.81
CA VAL A 13 -15.11 23.93 16.77
C VAL A 13 -15.15 22.54 17.40
N ASP A 14 -14.35 22.29 18.45
CA ASP A 14 -14.34 21.00 19.16
C ASP A 14 -15.73 20.66 19.72
N ARG A 15 -16.45 21.65 20.24
CA ARG A 15 -17.82 21.48 20.73
C ARG A 15 -18.80 21.15 19.60
N ILE A 16 -18.70 21.83 18.45
CA ILE A 16 -19.51 21.54 17.27
C ILE A 16 -19.25 20.12 16.78
N LEU A 17 -17.98 19.73 16.63
CA LEU A 17 -17.59 18.38 16.24
C LEU A 17 -18.08 17.33 17.25
N GLY A 18 -18.03 17.63 18.54
CA GLY A 18 -18.59 16.78 19.59
C GLY A 18 -20.10 16.57 19.46
N TYR A 19 -20.87 17.62 19.14
CA TYR A 19 -22.31 17.49 18.90
C TYR A 19 -22.63 16.73 17.61
N ALA A 20 -21.85 16.94 16.56
CA ALA A 20 -21.97 16.19 15.31
C ALA A 20 -21.68 14.70 15.51
N ASP A 21 -20.61 14.35 16.22
CA ASP A 21 -20.29 12.97 16.57
C ASP A 21 -21.40 12.32 17.39
N GLN A 22 -21.91 13.03 18.41
CA GLN A 22 -22.97 12.52 19.27
C GLN A 22 -24.24 12.16 18.48
N ILE A 23 -24.71 13.03 17.59
CA ILE A 23 -25.95 12.77 16.84
C ILE A 23 -25.76 11.66 15.81
N ILE A 24 -24.62 11.60 15.12
CA ILE A 24 -24.32 10.50 14.18
C ILE A 24 -24.38 9.16 14.92
N LYS A 25 -23.70 9.05 16.07
CA LYS A 25 -23.73 7.84 16.91
C LYS A 25 -25.14 7.51 17.38
N THR A 26 -25.89 8.52 17.82
CA THR A 26 -27.27 8.32 18.30
C THR A 26 -28.19 7.79 17.20
N GLU A 27 -28.09 8.31 15.97
CA GLU A 27 -28.91 7.85 14.84
C GLU A 27 -28.52 6.43 14.39
N ILE A 28 -27.22 6.12 14.38
CA ILE A 28 -26.71 4.77 14.07
C ILE A 28 -27.15 3.78 15.14
N GLU A 29 -26.98 4.11 16.43
CA GLU A 29 -27.42 3.27 17.54
C GLU A 29 -28.93 3.07 17.50
N ALA A 30 -29.72 4.13 17.31
CA ALA A 30 -31.18 4.04 17.24
C ALA A 30 -31.66 3.11 16.13
N GLY A 31 -31.03 3.18 14.94
CA GLY A 31 -31.38 2.29 13.83
C GLY A 31 -30.89 0.86 13.99
N THR A 32 -29.81 0.63 14.74
CA THR A 32 -29.19 -0.70 14.86
C THR A 32 -29.48 -1.45 16.16
N ARG A 33 -30.00 -0.77 17.19
CA ARG A 33 -30.30 -1.35 18.52
C ARG A 33 -31.33 -2.48 18.49
N ALA A 34 -32.24 -2.47 17.53
CA ALA A 34 -33.26 -3.51 17.38
C ALA A 34 -32.72 -4.80 16.74
N LEU A 35 -31.49 -4.79 16.23
CA LEU A 35 -30.89 -5.95 15.58
C LEU A 35 -30.45 -6.98 16.62
N THR A 36 -30.91 -8.21 16.47
CA THR A 36 -30.48 -9.34 17.30
C THR A 36 -29.23 -9.98 16.71
N GLU A 37 -28.29 -10.39 17.56
CA GLU A 37 -27.13 -11.19 17.13
C GLU A 37 -27.53 -12.64 16.87
N ASP A 38 -27.01 -13.21 15.78
CA ASP A 38 -27.09 -14.62 15.46
C ASP A 38 -26.05 -15.38 16.31
N PRO A 39 -26.47 -16.32 17.17
CA PRO A 39 -25.56 -17.05 18.05
C PRO A 39 -24.57 -17.97 17.30
N SER A 40 -24.84 -18.31 16.04
CA SER A 40 -23.97 -19.19 15.25
C SER A 40 -22.81 -18.46 14.58
N THR A 41 -23.05 -17.23 14.12
CA THR A 41 -22.08 -16.42 13.37
C THR A 41 -21.53 -15.25 14.18
N GLY A 42 -22.21 -14.86 15.27
CA GLY A 42 -21.92 -13.64 16.02
C GLY A 42 -22.20 -12.35 15.22
N LEU A 43 -22.93 -12.45 14.11
CA LEU A 43 -23.32 -11.30 13.27
C LEU A 43 -24.74 -10.85 13.61
N ARG A 44 -25.04 -9.57 13.42
CA ARG A 44 -26.39 -9.04 13.55
C ARG A 44 -27.27 -9.56 12.41
N LYS A 45 -28.43 -10.11 12.75
CA LYS A 45 -29.43 -10.56 11.79
C LYS A 45 -30.14 -9.35 11.19
N LEU A 46 -29.97 -9.15 9.89
CA LEU A 46 -30.59 -8.05 9.15
C LEU A 46 -32.04 -8.42 8.75
N PRO A 47 -33.04 -7.56 9.03
CA PRO A 47 -34.41 -7.74 8.54
C PRO A 47 -34.49 -7.74 7.00
N GLU A 48 -35.53 -8.35 6.42
CA GLU A 48 -35.73 -8.33 4.96
C GLU A 48 -35.90 -6.90 4.39
N ASN A 49 -36.50 -6.00 5.18
CA ASN A 49 -36.65 -4.59 4.83
C ASN A 49 -35.48 -3.71 5.32
N TRP A 50 -34.31 -4.29 5.61
CA TRP A 50 -33.17 -3.53 6.14
C TRP A 50 -32.68 -2.44 5.20
N VAL A 51 -32.73 -2.66 3.88
CA VAL A 51 -32.30 -1.66 2.89
C VAL A 51 -33.08 -0.35 3.00
N THR A 52 -34.35 -0.40 3.39
CA THR A 52 -35.21 0.78 3.55
C THR A 52 -35.25 1.33 4.97
N THR A 53 -34.97 0.49 5.97
CA THR A 53 -35.01 0.87 7.40
C THR A 53 -33.65 1.22 7.99
N ARG A 54 -32.55 0.86 7.34
CA ARG A 54 -31.20 1.18 7.80
C ARG A 54 -30.97 2.70 7.89
N PRO A 55 -30.08 3.15 8.79
CA PRO A 55 -29.68 4.55 8.85
C PRO A 55 -29.16 5.06 7.50
N ASP A 56 -29.71 6.17 7.03
CA ASP A 56 -29.31 6.84 5.79
C ASP A 56 -28.40 8.02 6.11
N PHE A 57 -27.15 7.96 5.69
CA PHE A 57 -26.15 9.02 5.93
C PHE A 57 -26.56 10.37 5.36
N SER A 58 -27.35 10.40 4.29
CA SER A 58 -27.87 11.64 3.71
C SER A 58 -28.91 12.31 4.62
N LYS A 59 -29.72 11.51 5.33
CA LYS A 59 -30.64 12.03 6.34
C LYS A 59 -29.91 12.41 7.62
N ILE A 60 -28.94 11.60 8.03
CA ILE A 60 -28.10 11.88 9.20
C ILE A 60 -27.35 13.21 9.01
N SER A 61 -26.78 13.48 7.82
CA SER A 61 -26.06 14.73 7.56
C SER A 61 -26.95 15.97 7.73
N GLN A 62 -28.21 15.90 7.31
CA GLN A 62 -29.20 16.97 7.54
C GLN A 62 -29.51 17.12 9.04
N ARG A 63 -29.74 16.00 9.75
CA ARG A 63 -29.97 16.02 11.21
C ARG A 63 -28.78 16.55 11.99
N VAL A 64 -27.55 16.34 11.52
CA VAL A 64 -26.34 16.92 12.11
C VAL A 64 -26.40 18.44 12.10
N VAL A 65 -26.75 19.05 10.96
CA VAL A 65 -26.88 20.51 10.83
C VAL A 65 -27.93 21.06 11.79
N GLU A 66 -29.12 20.42 11.82
CA GLU A 66 -30.21 20.81 12.71
C GLU A 66 -29.83 20.69 14.19
N TRP A 67 -29.20 19.58 14.56
CA TRP A 67 -28.82 19.30 15.95
C TRP A 67 -27.72 20.25 16.43
N VAL A 68 -26.71 20.51 15.61
CA VAL A 68 -25.64 21.48 15.92
C VAL A 68 -26.25 22.87 16.09
N ALA A 69 -27.11 23.30 15.17
CA ALA A 69 -27.78 24.59 15.27
C ALA A 69 -28.68 24.68 16.51
N GLN A 70 -29.31 23.59 16.94
CA GLN A 70 -30.12 23.56 18.16
C GLN A 70 -29.27 23.60 19.43
N LYS A 71 -28.19 22.81 19.51
CA LYS A 71 -27.35 22.66 20.70
C LYS A 71 -26.40 23.83 20.94
N THR A 72 -26.07 24.58 19.90
CA THR A 72 -25.19 25.74 19.99
C THR A 72 -25.92 27.07 20.23
N LYS A 73 -27.25 27.06 20.41
CA LYS A 73 -28.02 28.25 20.74
C LYS A 73 -27.54 28.85 22.07
N PRO A 74 -27.15 30.15 22.10
CA PRO A 74 -26.78 30.79 23.35
C PRO A 74 -28.01 31.09 24.24
N ASP A 75 -29.17 31.32 23.65
CA ASP A 75 -30.46 31.52 24.31
C ASP A 75 -31.63 31.19 23.35
N ALA A 76 -32.87 31.28 23.85
CA ALA A 76 -34.07 30.97 23.06
C ALA A 76 -34.32 31.96 21.91
N THR A 77 -33.71 33.15 21.95
CA THR A 77 -33.96 34.25 21.03
C THR A 77 -32.90 34.40 19.94
N ARG A 78 -31.70 33.84 20.12
CA ARG A 78 -30.63 33.86 19.11
C ARG A 78 -30.52 32.54 18.36
N PRO A 79 -30.28 32.60 17.03
CA PRO A 79 -29.99 31.40 16.25
C PRO A 79 -28.69 30.76 16.74
N GLY A 80 -28.61 29.43 16.66
CA GLY A 80 -27.37 28.73 16.90
C GLY A 80 -26.44 28.81 15.70
N ILE A 81 -25.32 28.12 15.79
CA ILE A 81 -24.30 28.08 14.74
C ILE A 81 -24.79 27.16 13.63
N THR A 82 -24.93 27.72 12.43
CA THR A 82 -25.16 26.94 11.21
C THR A 82 -23.83 26.43 10.68
N ILE A 83 -23.82 25.18 10.26
CA ILE A 83 -22.69 24.53 9.60
C ILE A 83 -23.14 24.03 8.23
N ASP A 84 -22.18 23.89 7.30
CA ASP A 84 -22.44 23.21 6.05
C ASP A 84 -22.72 21.72 6.31
N PRO A 85 -23.62 21.08 5.53
CA PRO A 85 -23.91 19.67 5.70
C PRO A 85 -22.65 18.83 5.43
N PRO A 86 -22.38 17.80 6.25
CA PRO A 86 -21.32 16.85 5.98
C PRO A 86 -21.49 16.21 4.60
N GLU A 87 -20.38 16.06 3.87
CA GLU A 87 -20.37 15.43 2.55
C GLU A 87 -20.60 13.92 2.68
N VAL A 88 -21.50 13.38 1.86
CA VAL A 88 -21.79 11.94 1.78
C VAL A 88 -21.38 11.45 0.39
N LYS A 89 -20.42 10.52 0.34
CA LYS A 89 -19.99 9.85 -0.90
C LYS A 89 -20.30 8.37 -0.82
N THR A 90 -20.86 7.86 -1.90
CA THR A 90 -21.16 6.44 -2.07
C THR A 90 -20.34 5.91 -3.22
N GLU A 91 -19.53 4.89 -2.93
CA GLU A 91 -18.75 4.16 -3.92
C GLU A 91 -19.41 2.77 -4.10
N ASP A 92 -20.35 2.66 -5.05
CA ASP A 92 -21.13 1.42 -5.31
C ASP A 92 -20.90 0.84 -6.72
N ALA A 93 -20.11 1.50 -7.56
CA ALA A 93 -19.88 1.09 -8.95
C ALA A 93 -19.00 -0.17 -9.08
N GLN A 94 -18.08 -0.40 -8.13
CA GLN A 94 -17.16 -1.53 -8.15
C GLN A 94 -16.69 -1.88 -6.73
N PHE A 95 -16.31 -3.14 -6.52
CA PHE A 95 -15.61 -3.54 -5.30
C PHE A 95 -14.22 -2.89 -5.26
N LEU A 96 -13.89 -2.29 -4.11
CA LEU A 96 -12.61 -1.62 -3.90
C LEU A 96 -11.63 -2.55 -3.18
N THR A 97 -10.39 -2.62 -3.66
CA THR A 97 -9.30 -3.31 -2.96
C THR A 97 -8.70 -2.44 -1.86
N ALA A 98 -7.83 -3.01 -1.01
CA ALA A 98 -7.08 -2.25 -0.01
C ALA A 98 -6.31 -1.06 -0.62
N ALA A 99 -5.71 -1.28 -1.80
CA ALA A 99 -4.96 -0.25 -2.50
C ALA A 99 -5.89 0.85 -3.05
N ASP A 100 -7.06 0.49 -3.58
CA ASP A 100 -8.04 1.46 -4.09
C ASP A 100 -8.59 2.31 -2.94
N MET A 101 -8.91 1.69 -1.80
CA MET A 101 -9.37 2.40 -0.60
C MET A 101 -8.31 3.35 -0.03
N ALA A 102 -7.03 2.93 -0.01
CA ALA A 102 -5.93 3.80 0.42
C ALA A 102 -5.71 4.99 -0.53
N ALA A 103 -6.07 4.84 -1.81
CA ALA A 103 -5.97 5.89 -2.82
C ALA A 103 -7.16 6.87 -2.81
N LEU A 104 -8.21 6.62 -2.02
CA LEU A 104 -9.38 7.50 -1.97
C LEU A 104 -8.99 8.90 -1.44
N PRO A 105 -9.38 9.98 -2.13
CA PRO A 105 -9.10 11.34 -1.67
C PRO A 105 -9.69 11.61 -0.27
N GLY A 106 -8.87 12.16 0.62
CA GLY A 106 -9.25 12.41 2.01
C GLY A 106 -9.20 11.14 2.86
N VAL A 107 -10.24 10.30 2.77
CA VAL A 107 -10.44 9.15 3.66
C VAL A 107 -9.36 8.07 3.53
N GLY A 108 -8.71 7.91 2.37
CA GLY A 108 -7.70 6.87 2.17
C GLY A 108 -6.48 7.00 3.08
N GLY A 109 -6.15 8.22 3.49
CA GLY A 109 -5.07 8.53 4.44
C GLY A 109 -5.53 8.64 5.89
N SER A 110 -6.80 8.37 6.19
CA SER A 110 -7.32 8.45 7.55
C SER A 110 -6.96 7.20 8.35
N MET A 111 -6.96 7.33 9.68
CA MET A 111 -6.67 6.24 10.60
C MET A 111 -7.62 6.26 11.79
N ARG A 112 -7.90 5.06 12.34
CA ARG A 112 -8.60 4.89 13.61
C ARG A 112 -7.58 4.72 14.72
N LEU A 113 -7.82 5.39 15.84
CA LEU A 113 -7.01 5.22 17.06
C LEU A 113 -7.77 4.34 18.05
N ARG A 114 -7.20 3.20 18.42
CA ARG A 114 -7.70 2.32 19.49
C ARG A 114 -6.60 2.11 20.52
N GLY A 115 -6.66 2.85 21.62
CA GLY A 115 -5.57 2.88 22.60
C GLY A 115 -4.26 3.37 21.97
N SER A 116 -3.23 2.53 21.95
CA SER A 116 -1.95 2.81 21.28
C SER A 116 -1.90 2.37 19.82
N VAL A 117 -2.89 1.60 19.35
CA VAL A 117 -2.91 1.04 17.99
C VAL A 117 -3.49 2.06 17.02
N ARG A 118 -2.75 2.31 15.94
CA ARG A 118 -3.18 3.08 14.78
C ARG A 118 -3.55 2.09 13.68
N GLU A 119 -4.80 2.13 13.25
CA GLU A 119 -5.32 1.26 12.21
C GLU A 119 -5.63 2.10 10.97
N PRO A 120 -4.95 1.89 9.83
CA PRO A 120 -5.26 2.57 8.58
C PRO A 120 -6.70 2.31 8.12
N PHE A 121 -7.32 3.29 7.47
CA PHE A 121 -8.70 3.18 6.96
C PHE A 121 -8.97 1.90 6.15
N ALA A 122 -8.11 1.58 5.20
CA ALA A 122 -8.30 0.40 4.34
C ALA A 122 -8.28 -0.91 5.13
N GLU A 123 -7.36 -1.05 6.09
CA GLU A 123 -7.27 -2.24 6.95
C GLU A 123 -8.47 -2.33 7.89
N TYR A 124 -8.86 -1.19 8.46
CA TYR A 124 -10.02 -1.07 9.33
C TYR A 124 -11.30 -1.49 8.61
N VAL A 125 -11.55 -0.99 7.40
CA VAL A 125 -12.74 -1.36 6.62
C VAL A 125 -12.71 -2.83 6.18
N LEU A 126 -11.54 -3.38 5.85
CA LEU A 126 -11.40 -4.79 5.48
C LEU A 126 -11.46 -5.76 6.67
N SER A 127 -11.45 -5.26 7.90
CA SER A 127 -11.59 -6.07 9.11
C SER A 127 -13.04 -6.49 9.41
N VAL A 128 -13.96 -6.24 8.47
CA VAL A 128 -15.35 -6.74 8.49
C VAL A 128 -15.36 -8.26 8.62
N ARG A 129 -16.24 -8.79 9.49
CA ARG A 129 -16.23 -10.21 9.91
C ARG A 129 -16.48 -11.19 8.77
N GLU A 130 -17.19 -10.77 7.73
CA GLU A 130 -17.45 -11.54 6.51
C GLU A 130 -16.16 -11.82 5.73
N LEU A 131 -15.15 -10.94 5.81
CA LEU A 131 -13.84 -11.12 5.20
C LEU A 131 -12.82 -11.69 6.20
N ASN A 132 -12.90 -11.26 7.46
CA ASN A 132 -12.01 -11.70 8.52
C ASN A 132 -12.80 -12.18 9.75
N PRO A 133 -13.20 -13.46 9.80
CA PRO A 133 -13.96 -14.02 10.91
C PRO A 133 -13.26 -13.94 12.27
N LYS A 134 -11.92 -13.76 12.29
CA LYS A 134 -11.12 -13.63 13.52
C LYS A 134 -10.99 -12.18 13.98
N SER A 135 -11.60 -11.24 13.28
CA SER A 135 -11.56 -9.83 13.65
C SER A 135 -12.17 -9.61 15.03
N THR A 136 -11.44 -8.88 15.88
CA THR A 136 -11.97 -8.44 17.18
C THR A 136 -13.02 -7.34 17.03
N LEU A 137 -13.10 -6.72 15.85
CA LEU A 137 -14.10 -5.73 15.53
C LEU A 137 -15.44 -6.41 15.23
N THR A 138 -16.51 -5.79 15.70
CA THR A 138 -17.91 -6.15 15.41
C THR A 138 -18.40 -5.51 14.11
N LEU A 139 -17.47 -5.26 13.17
CA LEU A 139 -17.80 -4.72 11.86
C LEU A 139 -18.49 -5.78 11.01
N GLN A 140 -19.58 -5.37 10.37
CA GLN A 140 -20.42 -6.22 9.54
C GLN A 140 -20.85 -5.45 8.29
N ALA A 141 -20.86 -6.12 7.14
CA ALA A 141 -21.41 -5.54 5.92
C ALA A 141 -22.91 -5.24 6.09
N GLY A 142 -23.36 -4.12 5.54
CA GLY A 142 -24.77 -3.71 5.66
C GLY A 142 -25.13 -3.07 7.01
N VAL A 143 -24.24 -3.02 8.00
CA VAL A 143 -24.47 -2.30 9.27
C VAL A 143 -23.57 -1.06 9.36
N PRO A 144 -24.13 0.16 9.49
CA PRO A 144 -23.34 1.36 9.76
C PRO A 144 -22.55 1.26 11.07
N PHE A 145 -21.34 1.80 11.10
CA PHE A 145 -20.49 1.78 12.28
C PHE A 145 -20.31 3.16 12.90
N GLU A 146 -20.23 3.19 14.23
CA GLU A 146 -20.25 4.41 15.02
C GLU A 146 -18.88 5.04 15.27
N GLU A 147 -17.79 4.26 15.16
CA GLU A 147 -16.44 4.78 15.36
C GLU A 147 -15.90 5.39 14.06
N PRO A 148 -15.50 6.66 14.07
CA PRO A 148 -14.95 7.30 12.89
C PRO A 148 -13.44 7.06 12.73
N THR A 149 -12.96 7.29 11.52
CA THR A 149 -11.52 7.48 11.23
C THR A 149 -11.21 8.98 11.14
N ARG A 150 -9.94 9.35 11.36
CA ARG A 150 -9.48 10.75 11.28
C ARG A 150 -8.22 10.87 10.46
N ASP A 151 -8.12 11.93 9.66
CA ASP A 151 -6.89 12.26 8.93
C ASP A 151 -5.97 13.19 9.74
N SER A 152 -4.81 13.52 9.16
CA SER A 152 -3.83 14.44 9.77
C SER A 152 -4.32 15.88 9.86
N MET A 153 -5.34 16.25 9.07
CA MET A 153 -5.96 17.57 9.08
C MET A 153 -7.07 17.69 10.14
N GLY A 154 -7.46 16.57 10.75
CA GLY A 154 -8.52 16.51 11.77
C GLY A 154 -9.91 16.31 11.19
N ASN A 155 -10.05 16.02 9.89
CA ASN A 155 -11.33 15.65 9.31
C ASN A 155 -11.77 14.29 9.87
N VAL A 156 -13.07 14.13 10.09
CA VAL A 156 -13.68 12.95 10.70
C VAL A 156 -14.54 12.24 9.66
N TYR A 157 -14.28 10.96 9.45
CA TYR A 157 -14.97 10.15 8.43
C TYR A 157 -15.71 9.00 9.09
N TYR A 158 -17.02 8.91 8.83
CA TYR A 158 -17.84 7.75 9.19
C TYR A 158 -18.00 6.88 7.96
N THR A 159 -17.89 5.57 8.14
CA THR A 159 -17.87 4.62 7.03
C THR A 159 -18.99 3.62 7.19
N PHE A 160 -19.58 3.26 6.05
CA PHE A 160 -20.59 2.23 5.96
C PHE A 160 -20.23 1.29 4.82
N VAL A 161 -19.98 0.04 5.16
CA VAL A 161 -19.66 -1.00 4.18
C VAL A 161 -20.95 -1.57 3.63
N LEU A 162 -21.21 -1.34 2.33
CA LEU A 162 -22.44 -1.78 1.68
C LEU A 162 -22.47 -3.29 1.48
N GLU A 163 -21.40 -3.81 0.89
CA GLU A 163 -21.26 -5.21 0.52
C GLU A 163 -19.79 -5.60 0.61
N THR A 164 -19.55 -6.88 0.91
CA THR A 164 -18.20 -7.46 0.93
C THR A 164 -18.14 -8.65 0.01
N ARG A 165 -17.00 -8.82 -0.62
CA ARG A 165 -16.72 -9.99 -1.44
C ARG A 165 -15.37 -10.56 -1.05
N ALA A 166 -15.38 -11.80 -0.57
CA ALA A 166 -14.15 -12.55 -0.34
C ALA A 166 -13.44 -12.79 -1.68
N GLU A 167 -12.11 -12.95 -1.62
CA GLU A 167 -11.33 -13.29 -2.80
C GLU A 167 -11.86 -14.59 -3.42
N SER A 168 -12.43 -14.47 -4.61
CA SER A 168 -13.03 -15.58 -5.34
C SER A 168 -12.60 -15.53 -6.80
N THR A 169 -12.60 -16.70 -7.45
CA THR A 169 -12.44 -16.72 -8.90
C THR A 169 -13.54 -15.88 -9.54
N PRO A 170 -13.23 -15.06 -10.57
CA PRO A 170 -14.24 -14.27 -11.26
C PRO A 170 -15.37 -15.18 -11.74
N SER A 171 -16.60 -14.82 -11.39
CA SER A 171 -17.78 -15.63 -11.72
C SER A 171 -18.05 -15.62 -13.23
N SER A 172 -17.53 -14.62 -13.94
CA SER A 172 -17.63 -14.48 -15.39
C SER A 172 -16.48 -13.69 -15.99
N VAL A 173 -16.27 -13.86 -17.30
CA VAL A 173 -15.32 -13.05 -18.08
C VAL A 173 -15.74 -11.58 -18.13
N ALA A 174 -17.04 -11.27 -18.04
CA ALA A 174 -17.53 -9.89 -18.05
C ALA A 174 -17.04 -9.09 -16.84
N GLU A 175 -16.99 -9.75 -15.68
CA GLU A 175 -16.53 -9.19 -14.41
C GLU A 175 -15.01 -8.91 -14.43
N ALA A 176 -14.22 -9.85 -14.97
CA ALA A 176 -12.77 -9.69 -15.12
C ALA A 176 -12.37 -8.85 -16.35
N ARG A 177 -13.32 -8.43 -17.20
CA ARG A 177 -13.04 -7.82 -18.51
C ARG A 177 -12.20 -6.56 -18.39
N SER A 178 -12.48 -5.70 -17.41
CA SER A 178 -11.75 -4.44 -17.21
C SER A 178 -10.28 -4.70 -16.87
N LEU A 179 -10.02 -5.62 -15.94
CA LEU A 179 -8.68 -6.05 -15.53
C LEU A 179 -7.96 -6.77 -16.69
N LEU A 180 -8.62 -7.70 -17.37
CA LEU A 180 -8.07 -8.41 -18.52
C LEU A 180 -7.71 -7.46 -19.66
N VAL A 181 -8.54 -6.46 -19.96
CA VAL A 181 -8.24 -5.45 -20.99
C VAL A 181 -7.04 -4.61 -20.57
N LYS A 182 -6.92 -4.22 -19.30
CA LYS A 182 -5.77 -3.49 -18.78
C LYS A 182 -4.48 -4.30 -18.90
N ASP A 183 -4.51 -5.56 -18.48
CA ASP A 183 -3.37 -6.46 -18.51
C ASP A 183 -2.98 -6.82 -19.94
N TRP A 184 -3.97 -7.09 -20.81
CA TRP A 184 -3.73 -7.32 -22.23
C TRP A 184 -3.12 -6.10 -22.91
N LYS A 185 -3.63 -4.89 -22.64
CA LYS A 185 -3.02 -3.64 -23.14
C LYS A 185 -1.59 -3.49 -22.66
N ARG A 186 -1.30 -3.83 -21.39
CA ARG A 186 0.06 -3.78 -20.84
C ARG A 186 0.99 -4.79 -21.52
N LEU A 187 0.52 -6.00 -21.80
CA LEU A 187 1.27 -7.01 -22.53
C LEU A 187 1.51 -6.61 -24.00
N GLN A 188 0.52 -6.03 -24.67
CA GLN A 188 0.67 -5.53 -26.04
C GLN A 188 1.63 -4.34 -26.09
N ALA A 189 1.56 -3.43 -25.11
CA ALA A 189 2.51 -2.34 -24.97
C ALA A 189 3.94 -2.87 -24.76
N TYR A 190 4.13 -3.89 -23.92
CA TYR A 190 5.43 -4.53 -23.75
C TYR A 190 5.94 -5.20 -25.02
N LYS A 191 5.09 -5.93 -25.76
CA LYS A 191 5.47 -6.56 -27.04
C LYS A 191 5.93 -5.52 -28.06
N SER A 192 5.13 -4.47 -28.25
CA SER A 192 5.50 -3.38 -29.16
C SER A 192 6.80 -2.68 -28.74
N LEU A 193 6.98 -2.43 -27.43
CA LEU A 193 8.22 -1.87 -26.90
C LEU A 193 9.44 -2.79 -27.18
N SER A 194 9.29 -4.11 -27.00
CA SER A 194 10.36 -5.07 -27.22
C SER A 194 10.73 -5.28 -28.69
N GLU A 195 9.74 -5.26 -29.58
CA GLU A 195 9.94 -5.62 -31.00
C GLU A 195 10.25 -4.40 -31.88
N ARG A 196 9.64 -3.25 -31.59
CA ARG A 196 9.72 -2.05 -32.45
C ARG A 196 10.65 -1.00 -31.88
N ASP A 197 10.55 -0.74 -30.59
CA ASP A 197 11.13 0.47 -30.01
C ASP A 197 12.48 0.22 -29.33
N ALA A 198 12.82 -1.03 -29.01
CA ALA A 198 14.06 -1.34 -28.27
C ALA A 198 15.32 -0.80 -28.95
N GLU A 199 15.49 -1.04 -30.25
CA GLU A 199 16.66 -0.56 -30.99
C GLU A 199 16.58 0.93 -31.29
N ALA A 200 15.38 1.46 -31.55
CA ALA A 200 15.18 2.89 -31.74
C ALA A 200 15.53 3.70 -30.47
N LEU A 201 15.15 3.19 -29.29
CA LEU A 201 15.50 3.79 -28.00
C LEU A 201 17.00 3.68 -27.71
N ARG A 202 17.65 2.58 -28.12
CA ARG A 202 19.10 2.45 -28.05
C ARG A 202 19.79 3.53 -28.88
N LEU A 203 19.43 3.66 -30.15
CA LEU A 203 20.01 4.63 -31.07
C LEU A 203 19.77 6.06 -30.60
N LYS A 204 18.58 6.36 -30.09
CA LYS A 204 18.26 7.66 -29.48
C LYS A 204 19.11 7.93 -28.23
N GLY A 205 19.27 6.94 -27.36
CA GLY A 205 20.15 7.02 -26.19
C GLY A 205 21.63 7.25 -26.55
N ILE A 206 22.08 6.73 -27.69
CA ILE A 206 23.43 6.98 -28.24
C ILE A 206 23.55 8.40 -28.79
N ALA A 207 22.56 8.86 -29.56
CA ALA A 207 22.62 10.15 -30.27
C ALA A 207 22.40 11.37 -29.35
N GLU A 208 21.43 11.29 -28.43
CA GLU A 208 20.99 12.42 -27.60
C GLU A 208 21.36 12.25 -26.11
N GLY A 209 21.82 11.06 -25.73
CA GLY A 209 22.07 10.68 -24.33
C GLY A 209 20.82 10.11 -23.64
N ILE A 210 21.03 9.18 -22.72
CA ILE A 210 19.95 8.48 -21.99
C ILE A 210 19.02 9.38 -21.17
N SER A 211 19.45 10.60 -20.83
CA SER A 211 18.58 11.57 -20.15
C SER A 211 17.46 12.11 -21.05
N SER A 212 17.62 12.10 -22.39
CA SER A 212 16.57 12.55 -23.32
C SER A 212 15.41 11.55 -23.44
N LEU A 213 15.61 10.32 -22.96
CA LEU A 213 14.59 9.27 -22.95
C LEU A 213 13.57 9.44 -21.80
N ASP A 214 13.90 10.22 -20.77
CA ASP A 214 13.00 10.55 -19.67
C ASP A 214 12.06 11.69 -20.07
N ALA A 215 11.09 11.37 -20.94
CA ALA A 215 10.03 12.29 -21.31
C ALA A 215 9.10 12.48 -20.10
N LYS A 216 9.36 13.50 -19.28
CA LYS A 216 8.47 13.87 -18.17
C LYS A 216 7.18 14.45 -18.77
N PRO A 217 6.00 13.81 -18.61
CA PRO A 217 4.76 14.50 -18.91
C PRO A 217 4.62 15.70 -17.97
N ALA A 218 4.08 16.80 -18.49
CA ALA A 218 3.78 17.97 -17.67
C ALA A 218 2.88 17.55 -16.49
N PRO A 219 3.13 18.03 -15.26
CA PRO A 219 2.32 17.67 -14.12
C PRO A 219 0.87 18.12 -14.34
N GLU A 220 -0.06 17.18 -14.38
CA GLU A 220 -1.49 17.50 -14.38
C GLU A 220 -1.86 18.11 -13.01
N PRO A 221 -2.65 19.21 -12.97
CA PRO A 221 -3.11 19.79 -11.71
C PRO A 221 -3.82 18.74 -10.84
N GLY A 222 -3.33 18.51 -9.62
CA GLY A 222 -3.93 17.60 -8.66
C GLY A 222 -3.42 16.14 -8.69
N LYS A 223 -2.49 15.78 -9.58
CA LYS A 223 -1.81 14.48 -9.54
C LYS A 223 -0.34 14.63 -9.11
N PRO A 224 0.22 13.67 -8.34
CA PRO A 224 1.63 13.69 -8.01
C PRO A 224 2.47 13.71 -9.29
N ALA A 225 3.53 14.53 -9.30
CA ALA A 225 4.41 14.64 -10.45
C ALA A 225 4.99 13.25 -10.81
N PRO A 226 5.06 12.90 -12.10
CA PRO A 226 5.60 11.62 -12.54
C PRO A 226 7.04 11.47 -12.04
N VAL A 227 7.32 10.35 -11.36
CA VAL A 227 8.66 10.05 -10.85
C VAL A 227 9.58 9.82 -12.04
N SER A 228 10.69 10.56 -12.11
CA SER A 228 11.70 10.40 -13.15
C SER A 228 12.23 8.96 -13.18
N GLY A 229 12.15 8.33 -14.35
CA GLY A 229 12.70 7.01 -14.61
C GLY A 229 14.22 7.04 -14.79
N PHE A 230 14.79 8.22 -15.07
CA PHE A 230 16.23 8.41 -15.19
C PHE A 230 16.91 8.37 -13.81
N LYS A 231 17.91 7.49 -13.69
CA LYS A 231 18.78 7.40 -12.52
C LYS A 231 20.23 7.54 -12.95
N SER A 232 20.94 8.53 -12.39
CA SER A 232 22.38 8.71 -12.55
C SER A 232 23.14 8.13 -11.37
N ASN A 233 24.41 7.76 -11.59
CA ASN A 233 25.33 7.29 -10.55
C ASN A 233 24.86 6.00 -9.85
N VAL A 234 24.32 5.07 -10.65
CA VAL A 234 23.94 3.74 -10.19
C VAL A 234 25.17 2.85 -10.21
N ASN A 235 25.58 2.38 -9.03
CA ASN A 235 26.61 1.36 -8.87
C ASN A 235 25.95 -0.01 -8.96
N VAL A 236 26.42 -0.84 -9.88
CA VAL A 236 25.92 -2.19 -10.10
C VAL A 236 26.96 -3.19 -9.59
N THR A 237 26.57 -4.03 -8.64
CA THR A 237 27.35 -5.20 -8.20
C THR A 237 26.61 -6.47 -8.60
N ARG A 238 27.24 -7.65 -8.50
CA ARG A 238 26.51 -8.91 -8.75
C ARG A 238 25.38 -9.15 -7.74
N ALA A 239 25.52 -8.60 -6.53
CA ALA A 239 24.55 -8.80 -5.44
C ALA A 239 23.37 -7.83 -5.50
N ALA A 240 23.62 -6.54 -5.80
CA ALA A 240 22.62 -5.49 -5.71
C ALA A 240 22.99 -4.23 -6.52
N LEU A 241 22.01 -3.35 -6.70
CA LEU A 241 22.18 -1.98 -7.18
C LEU A 241 22.27 -0.99 -6.02
N SER A 242 23.06 0.07 -6.18
CA SER A 242 23.11 1.21 -5.26
C SER A 242 23.03 2.54 -6.04
N PRO A 243 22.02 3.40 -5.80
CA PRO A 243 20.90 3.20 -4.89
C PRO A 243 20.00 2.03 -5.34
N SER A 244 19.41 1.32 -4.38
CA SER A 244 18.50 0.21 -4.69
C SER A 244 17.26 0.73 -5.40
N ASN A 245 16.85 0.05 -6.46
CA ASN A 245 15.63 0.34 -7.18
C ASN A 245 14.93 -0.99 -7.51
N PRO A 246 13.76 -1.29 -6.92
CA PRO A 246 13.08 -2.56 -7.13
C PRO A 246 12.65 -2.82 -8.58
N ASP A 247 12.56 -1.77 -9.40
CA ASP A 247 12.18 -1.90 -10.81
C ASP A 247 13.33 -2.39 -11.69
N THR A 248 14.58 -2.11 -11.32
CA THR A 248 15.78 -2.46 -12.10
C THR A 248 16.73 -3.42 -11.39
N ASP A 249 16.59 -3.63 -10.08
CA ASP A 249 17.42 -4.53 -9.28
C ASP A 249 17.00 -6.00 -9.48
N LEU A 250 17.16 -6.45 -10.72
CA LEU A 250 16.84 -7.81 -11.18
C LEU A 250 18.12 -8.50 -11.67
N PRO A 251 18.27 -9.82 -11.47
CA PRO A 251 19.43 -10.57 -11.95
C PRO A 251 19.71 -10.35 -13.44
N ILE A 252 18.65 -10.38 -14.28
CA ILE A 252 18.76 -10.18 -15.73
C ILE A 252 19.35 -8.82 -16.11
N PHE A 253 19.03 -7.76 -15.36
CA PHE A 253 19.58 -6.44 -15.59
C PHE A 253 21.06 -6.39 -15.21
N ARG A 254 21.40 -6.95 -14.04
CA ARG A 254 22.79 -7.01 -13.54
C ARG A 254 23.67 -7.79 -14.50
N ASP A 255 23.23 -8.98 -14.93
CA ASP A 255 23.98 -9.83 -15.85
C ASP A 255 24.21 -9.14 -17.20
N ALA A 256 23.23 -8.40 -17.71
CA ALA A 256 23.37 -7.62 -18.92
C ALA A 256 24.35 -6.44 -18.77
N VAL A 257 24.34 -5.75 -17.62
CA VAL A 257 25.35 -4.72 -17.30
C VAL A 257 26.75 -5.33 -17.30
N PHE A 258 26.94 -6.49 -16.65
CA PHE A 258 28.24 -7.19 -16.62
C PHE A 258 28.66 -7.68 -18.01
N ALA A 259 27.72 -8.14 -18.83
CA ALA A 259 27.99 -8.57 -20.20
C ALA A 259 28.33 -7.40 -21.15
N ALA A 260 27.78 -6.20 -20.89
CA ALA A 260 28.19 -4.98 -21.58
C ALA A 260 29.57 -4.50 -21.09
N ALA A 261 29.77 -4.51 -19.78
CA ALA A 261 31.01 -4.09 -19.13
C ALA A 261 32.22 -4.97 -19.50
N SER A 262 32.03 -6.29 -19.66
CA SER A 262 33.11 -7.23 -20.01
C SER A 262 33.67 -7.04 -21.43
N LYS A 263 32.96 -6.31 -22.29
CA LYS A 263 33.41 -5.96 -23.64
C LYS A 263 34.27 -4.69 -23.68
N LEU A 264 34.29 -3.93 -22.59
CA LEU A 264 35.07 -2.69 -22.48
C LEU A 264 36.49 -3.00 -21.99
N ASP A 265 37.46 -2.24 -22.47
CA ASP A 265 38.85 -2.33 -22.00
C ASP A 265 38.94 -1.72 -20.59
N PRO A 266 39.31 -2.51 -19.55
CA PRO A 266 39.40 -2.02 -18.18
C PRO A 266 40.56 -1.04 -17.94
N THR A 267 41.51 -0.91 -18.89
CA THR A 267 42.70 -0.07 -18.76
C THR A 267 42.53 1.34 -19.32
N ARG A 268 41.42 1.60 -20.02
CA ARG A 268 41.09 2.90 -20.63
C ARG A 268 39.91 3.54 -19.91
N ASP A 269 39.84 4.86 -19.95
CA ASP A 269 38.65 5.54 -19.48
C ASP A 269 37.47 5.18 -20.40
N VAL A 270 36.33 4.83 -19.79
CA VAL A 270 35.09 4.49 -20.49
C VAL A 270 34.53 5.72 -21.24
N SER A 271 34.93 6.92 -20.81
CA SER A 271 34.58 8.17 -21.50
C SER A 271 35.15 8.24 -22.92
N ASP A 272 36.33 7.66 -23.16
CA ASP A 272 37.05 7.63 -24.46
C ASP A 272 36.53 6.53 -25.41
N THR A 273 35.69 5.62 -24.91
CA THR A 273 35.12 4.53 -25.72
C THR A 273 33.85 4.99 -26.44
N GLU A 274 33.61 4.51 -27.66
CA GLU A 274 32.45 4.87 -28.48
C GLU A 274 31.13 4.66 -27.73
N ALA A 275 30.22 5.66 -27.80
CA ALA A 275 28.93 5.63 -27.11
C ALA A 275 28.08 4.39 -27.42
N ALA A 276 28.17 3.85 -28.64
CA ALA A 276 27.44 2.65 -29.05
C ALA A 276 27.89 1.38 -28.31
N SER A 277 29.15 1.30 -27.89
CA SER A 277 29.73 0.16 -27.19
C SER A 277 29.43 0.16 -25.68
N ARG A 278 29.25 1.35 -25.10
CA ARG A 278 28.88 1.52 -23.67
C ARG A 278 27.38 1.59 -23.43
N THR A 279 26.56 1.71 -24.49
CA THR A 279 25.09 1.78 -24.40
C THR A 279 24.47 0.42 -24.72
N PHE A 280 23.63 -0.07 -23.81
CA PHE A 280 22.96 -1.35 -23.96
C PHE A 280 21.47 -1.24 -23.60
N VAL A 281 20.69 -2.20 -24.08
CA VAL A 281 19.27 -2.31 -23.83
C VAL A 281 18.96 -3.69 -23.28
N VAL A 282 18.12 -3.74 -22.24
CA VAL A 282 17.72 -4.97 -21.57
C VAL A 282 16.21 -5.01 -21.45
N LEU A 283 15.62 -6.13 -21.87
CA LEU A 283 14.21 -6.40 -21.64
C LEU A 283 14.01 -6.91 -20.21
N LEU A 284 13.03 -6.33 -19.51
CA LEU A 284 12.66 -6.68 -18.15
C LEU A 284 11.25 -7.30 -18.17
N PRO A 285 11.09 -8.58 -18.57
CA PRO A 285 9.78 -9.20 -18.73
C PRO A 285 8.98 -9.26 -17.42
N GLN A 286 9.66 -9.43 -16.28
CA GLN A 286 9.03 -9.46 -14.95
C GLN A 286 8.35 -8.14 -14.57
N ARG A 287 8.80 -7.02 -15.13
CA ARG A 287 8.23 -5.68 -14.90
C ARG A 287 7.42 -5.18 -16.09
N LEU A 288 7.39 -5.94 -17.19
CA LEU A 288 6.85 -5.54 -18.50
C LEU A 288 7.44 -4.21 -18.96
N GLY A 289 8.77 -4.08 -18.84
CA GLY A 289 9.50 -2.85 -19.14
C GLY A 289 10.81 -3.10 -19.89
N LEU A 290 11.48 -1.99 -20.24
CA LEU A 290 12.75 -1.98 -20.95
C LEU A 290 13.69 -1.01 -20.23
N ALA A 291 14.93 -1.42 -20.00
CA ALA A 291 15.96 -0.59 -19.41
C ALA A 291 17.03 -0.25 -20.46
N VAL A 292 17.34 1.04 -20.60
CA VAL A 292 18.46 1.54 -21.38
C VAL A 292 19.55 2.00 -20.41
N GLY A 293 20.73 1.42 -20.52
CA GLY A 293 21.86 1.71 -19.64
C GLY A 293 23.05 2.23 -20.41
N VAL A 294 23.83 3.10 -19.77
CA VAL A 294 25.16 3.53 -20.24
C VAL A 294 26.17 3.22 -19.14
N VAL A 295 27.18 2.43 -19.47
CA VAL A 295 28.32 2.21 -18.58
C VAL A 295 29.16 3.49 -18.57
N LYS A 296 29.27 4.13 -17.41
CA LYS A 296 30.06 5.37 -17.24
C LYS A 296 31.48 5.11 -16.77
N ALA A 297 31.66 4.09 -15.94
CA ALA A 297 32.94 3.73 -15.35
C ALA A 297 32.95 2.24 -15.05
N LEU A 298 34.14 1.64 -15.15
CA LEU A 298 34.41 0.28 -14.71
C LEU A 298 35.37 0.34 -13.54
N SER A 299 35.04 -0.30 -12.43
CA SER A 299 35.94 -0.46 -11.28
C SER A 299 36.31 -1.93 -11.17
N PRO A 300 37.32 -2.42 -11.92
CA PRO A 300 37.74 -3.81 -11.83
C PRO A 300 38.31 -4.09 -10.43
N LEU A 301 38.12 -5.32 -9.96
CA LEU A 301 38.69 -5.76 -8.69
C LEU A 301 40.20 -6.00 -8.90
N THR A 302 41.04 -5.12 -8.34
CA THR A 302 42.50 -5.31 -8.35
C THR A 302 42.93 -6.27 -7.25
N VAL A 303 44.14 -6.82 -7.36
CA VAL A 303 44.70 -7.73 -6.34
C VAL A 303 44.83 -7.01 -4.99
N GLU A 304 45.21 -5.73 -5.01
CA GLU A 304 45.30 -4.88 -3.83
C GLU A 304 43.92 -4.65 -3.21
N GLY A 305 42.91 -4.35 -4.05
CA GLY A 305 41.52 -4.20 -3.61
C GLY A 305 40.96 -5.48 -3.01
N PHE A 306 41.25 -6.64 -3.61
CA PHE A 306 40.86 -7.93 -3.07
C PHE A 306 41.52 -8.20 -1.71
N ARG A 307 42.83 -7.97 -1.56
CA ARG A 307 43.53 -8.14 -0.27
C ARG A 307 42.96 -7.27 0.84
N GLN A 308 42.56 -6.04 0.53
CA GLN A 308 41.89 -5.16 1.51
C GLN A 308 40.48 -5.66 1.89
N GLN A 309 39.79 -6.33 0.96
CA GLN A 309 38.44 -6.85 1.18
C GLN A 309 38.41 -8.28 1.73
N GLU A 310 39.50 -9.03 1.63
CA GLU A 310 39.62 -10.44 1.98
C GLU A 310 39.13 -10.71 3.42
N ALA A 311 39.55 -9.89 4.38
CA ALA A 311 39.12 -9.99 5.77
C ALA A 311 37.59 -9.78 5.95
N ASN A 312 36.97 -8.93 5.14
CA ASN A 312 35.53 -8.68 5.18
C ASN A 312 34.74 -9.77 4.44
N ILE A 313 35.28 -10.29 3.33
CA ILE A 313 34.69 -11.41 2.58
C ILE A 313 34.72 -12.67 3.44
N ALA A 314 35.85 -12.98 4.08
CA ALA A 314 35.98 -14.11 5.00
C ALA A 314 34.97 -14.04 6.16
N ARG A 315 34.80 -12.86 6.77
CA ARG A 315 33.78 -12.65 7.81
C ARG A 315 32.35 -12.83 7.29
N ARG A 316 32.05 -12.39 6.06
CA ARG A 316 30.73 -12.59 5.45
C ARG A 316 30.45 -14.04 5.13
N ILE A 317 31.42 -14.76 4.58
CA ILE A 317 31.29 -16.21 4.33
C ILE A 317 31.08 -16.95 5.66
N GLN A 318 31.87 -16.63 6.69
CA GLN A 318 31.66 -17.19 8.03
C GLN A 318 30.27 -16.87 8.60
N SER A 319 29.78 -15.63 8.44
CA SER A 319 28.43 -15.29 8.88
C SER A 319 27.35 -16.00 8.06
N ASP A 320 27.54 -16.15 6.76
CA ASP A 320 26.59 -16.81 5.87
C ASP A 320 26.55 -18.31 6.16
N GLU A 321 27.69 -18.97 6.40
CA GLU A 321 27.77 -20.36 6.87
C GLU A 321 27.11 -20.55 8.25
N LEU A 322 27.29 -19.59 9.17
CA LEU A 322 26.60 -19.57 10.47
C LEU A 322 25.09 -19.27 10.34
N THR A 323 24.66 -18.66 9.24
CA THR A 323 23.24 -18.33 8.99
C THR A 323 22.54 -19.41 8.17
N ASP A 324 23.26 -20.13 7.30
CA ASP A 324 22.76 -21.28 6.55
C ASP A 324 22.68 -22.54 7.44
N THR A 325 23.40 -22.55 8.56
CA THR A 325 23.13 -23.42 9.73
C THR A 325 21.90 -22.94 10.55
N LYS A 326 20.87 -22.45 9.85
CA LYS A 326 19.57 -21.99 10.38
C LYS A 326 18.77 -23.03 11.18
N GLU A 327 19.33 -24.20 11.43
CA GLU A 327 18.97 -24.99 12.60
C GLU A 327 19.81 -24.51 13.79
N ASN A 328 19.34 -23.44 14.43
CA ASN A 328 19.93 -22.98 15.69
C ASN A 328 20.05 -24.19 16.64
N PRO A 329 21.27 -24.57 17.09
CA PRO A 329 21.46 -25.76 17.94
C PRO A 329 20.78 -25.63 19.31
N PHE A 330 20.27 -24.44 19.63
CA PHE A 330 19.49 -24.11 20.82
C PHE A 330 17.99 -23.94 20.55
N THR A 331 17.44 -24.40 19.42
CA THR A 331 15.99 -24.52 19.31
C THR A 331 15.45 -25.48 20.37
N VAL A 332 14.22 -25.22 20.82
CA VAL A 332 13.57 -25.99 21.89
C VAL A 332 13.43 -27.46 21.47
N GLU A 333 13.17 -27.74 20.19
CA GLU A 333 13.09 -29.10 19.64
C GLU A 333 14.42 -29.86 19.74
N ARG A 334 15.54 -29.25 19.32
CA ARG A 334 16.88 -29.88 19.39
C ARG A 334 17.38 -30.05 20.83
N LEU A 335 17.09 -29.08 21.70
CA LEU A 335 17.38 -29.20 23.14
C LEU A 335 16.54 -30.30 23.79
N ARG A 336 15.26 -30.44 23.42
CA ARG A 336 14.41 -31.57 23.86
C ARG A 336 14.97 -32.91 23.41
N GLN A 337 15.38 -33.02 22.14
CA GLN A 337 15.98 -34.24 21.59
C GLN A 337 17.29 -34.60 22.28
N ARG A 338 18.17 -33.60 22.52
CA ARG A 338 19.48 -33.81 23.14
C ARG A 338 19.42 -34.08 24.64
N LEU A 339 18.52 -33.40 25.34
CA LEU A 339 18.32 -33.56 26.79
C LEU A 339 17.30 -34.66 27.13
N ASN A 340 16.75 -35.34 26.11
CA ASN A 340 15.77 -36.42 26.22
C ASN A 340 14.59 -36.06 27.15
N VAL A 341 14.11 -34.83 27.05
CA VAL A 341 13.07 -34.30 27.94
C VAL A 341 11.72 -34.84 27.49
N LYS A 342 11.15 -35.75 28.28
CA LYS A 342 9.80 -36.27 28.07
C LYS A 342 8.78 -35.23 28.53
N SER A 343 8.02 -34.69 27.59
CA SER A 343 6.89 -33.80 27.89
C SER A 343 5.78 -34.61 28.58
N PRO A 344 5.18 -34.15 29.69
CA PRO A 344 4.14 -34.90 30.40
C PRO A 344 2.84 -35.15 29.62
N ASN A 345 2.64 -34.54 28.44
CA ASN A 345 1.36 -34.51 27.73
C ASN A 345 1.41 -34.90 26.24
N GLU A 346 2.48 -35.53 25.76
CA GLU A 346 2.57 -35.95 24.36
C GLU A 346 2.10 -37.42 24.23
N LYS A 347 0.83 -37.60 23.86
CA LYS A 347 0.30 -38.92 23.46
C LYS A 347 0.95 -39.29 22.14
N PHE A 348 1.65 -40.42 22.14
CA PHE A 348 2.18 -41.09 20.96
C PHE A 348 1.04 -41.40 19.98
N ASP A 349 1.00 -40.72 18.84
CA ASP A 349 0.47 -41.33 17.62
C ASP A 349 1.60 -42.16 17.01
N ALA A 350 1.61 -43.43 17.36
CA ALA A 350 2.45 -44.44 16.74
C ALA A 350 1.69 -45.08 15.57
N THR A 351 1.80 -44.46 14.41
CA THR A 351 1.63 -45.05 13.06
C THR A 351 2.42 -44.09 12.15
N GLU A 352 3.48 -44.46 11.44
CA GLU A 352 3.66 -45.60 10.55
C GLU A 352 5.14 -46.04 10.54
N GLY A 353 5.37 -47.31 10.18
CA GLY A 353 6.69 -47.91 9.94
C GLY A 353 7.10 -47.94 8.48
#